data_AF-A0A0Q5GZV8-F1
#
_entry.id   AF-A0A0Q5GZV8-F1
#
_cell.length_a   1.000
_cell.length_b   1.000
_cell.length_c   1.000
_cell.angle_alpha   90.00
_cell.angle_beta   90.00
_cell.angle_gamma   90.00
#
_symmetry.space_group_name_H-M   'P 1'
#
loop_
_entity.id
_entity.type
_entity.pdbx_description
1 polymer ?
#
loop_
_entity_poly.entity_id
_entity_poly.type
_entity_poly.pdbx_seq_one_letter_code
_entity_poly.pdbx_strand_id
1 'polypeptide(L)'
;MARVVDAPLFIVPRVLDALRAYREGAAPPLPGLDALTERLLAGVAAHPTKWWVLRQFQKTLDAVADDSLRVLLAVELERLMDILGIASSDGILGIDRR
;
A
#
# COMPACT_ATOMS: atom_id res chain seq x y z
N MET A 1 13.57 16.97 5.34
CA MET A 1 12.15 16.76 4.98
C MET A 1 12.14 16.05 3.64
N ALA A 2 11.67 14.80 3.57
CA ALA A 2 11.54 14.12 2.29
C ALA A 2 10.45 14.84 1.46
N ARG A 3 10.80 15.25 0.24
CA ARG A 3 9.85 15.91 -0.68
C ARG A 3 9.09 14.83 -1.41
N VAL A 4 7.90 14.50 -0.91
CA VAL A 4 7.00 13.55 -1.57
C VAL A 4 6.60 14.13 -2.91
N VAL A 5 6.91 13.42 -3.99
CA VAL A 5 6.40 13.77 -5.31
C VAL A 5 5.04 13.09 -5.43
N ASP A 6 3.96 13.85 -5.25
CA ASP A 6 2.61 13.31 -5.39
C ASP A 6 2.28 13.08 -6.86
N ALA A 7 2.73 11.93 -7.37
CA ALA A 7 2.52 11.51 -8.74
C ALA A 7 1.09 10.96 -8.90
N PRO A 8 0.37 11.35 -9.97
CA PRO A 8 -0.86 10.69 -10.34
C PRO A 8 -0.57 9.22 -10.69
N LEU A 9 -1.47 8.33 -10.27
CA LEU A 9 -1.41 6.90 -10.55
C LEU A 9 -2.30 6.59 -11.75
N PHE A 10 -1.86 5.69 -12.62
CA PHE A 10 -2.65 5.27 -13.77
C PHE A 10 -3.46 4.02 -13.42
N ILE A 11 -4.63 4.23 -12.80
CA ILE A 11 -5.50 3.14 -12.35
C ILE A 11 -6.37 2.63 -13.49
N VAL A 12 -5.90 1.59 -14.17
CA VAL A 12 -6.62 0.87 -15.23
C VAL A 12 -7.32 -0.38 -14.68
N PRO A 13 -8.30 -0.96 -15.39
CA PRO A 13 -8.99 -2.17 -14.95
C PRO A 13 -8.06 -3.31 -14.51
N ARG A 14 -6.94 -3.52 -15.23
CA ARG A 14 -5.93 -4.52 -14.88
C ARG A 14 -5.30 -4.31 -13.49
N VAL A 15 -5.13 -3.06 -13.05
CA VAL A 15 -4.60 -2.76 -11.71
C VAL A 15 -5.63 -3.17 -10.65
N LEU A 16 -6.91 -2.88 -10.89
CA LEU A 16 -7.99 -3.29 -9.99
C LEU A 16 -8.13 -4.82 -9.94
N ASP A 17 -8.00 -5.49 -11.08
CA ASP A 17 -8.00 -6.95 -11.15
C ASP A 17 -6.82 -7.55 -10.39
N ALA A 18 -5.63 -6.96 -10.49
CA ALA A 18 -4.45 -7.38 -9.71
C ALA A 18 -4.65 -7.17 -8.20
N LEU A 19 -5.29 -6.08 -7.77
CA LEU A 19 -5.65 -5.89 -6.35
C LEU A 19 -6.67 -6.92 -5.85
N ARG A 20 -7.66 -7.29 -6.69
CA ARG A 20 -8.61 -8.37 -6.37
C ARG A 20 -7.90 -9.71 -6.26
N ALA A 21 -7.05 -10.03 -7.23
CA ALA A 21 -6.25 -11.25 -7.22
C ALA A 21 -5.31 -11.33 -6.01
N TYR A 22 -4.70 -10.21 -5.62
CA TYR A 22 -3.87 -10.12 -4.41
C TYR A 22 -4.68 -10.48 -3.16
N ARG A 23 -5.89 -9.93 -3.02
CA ARG A 23 -6.80 -10.23 -1.92
C ARG A 23 -7.23 -11.71 -1.89
N GLU A 24 -7.55 -12.27 -3.05
CA GLU A 24 -8.04 -13.65 -3.18
C GLU A 24 -6.91 -14.68 -3.03
N GLY A 25 -5.67 -14.30 -3.35
CA GLY A 25 -4.49 -15.17 -3.42
C GLY A 25 -3.91 -15.64 -2.08
N ALA A 26 -4.70 -15.64 -1.00
CA ALA A 26 -4.26 -15.94 0.36
C ALA A 26 -3.17 -14.99 0.87
N ALA A 27 -3.48 -13.68 0.88
CA ALA A 27 -2.67 -12.72 1.61
C ALA A 27 -2.42 -13.24 3.04
N PRO A 28 -1.20 -13.11 3.57
CA PRO A 28 -0.91 -13.57 4.93
C PRO A 28 -1.84 -12.86 5.92
N PRO A 29 -2.26 -13.51 7.02
CA PRO A 29 -3.22 -12.94 7.97
C PRO A 29 -2.54 -11.88 8.86
N LEU A 30 -2.08 -10.80 8.23
CA LEU A 30 -1.41 -9.67 8.88
C LEU A 30 -2.45 -8.64 9.34
N PRO A 31 -2.29 -8.06 10.55
CA PRO A 31 -3.24 -7.10 11.06
C PRO A 31 -3.44 -5.91 10.11
N GLY A 32 -4.69 -5.66 9.74
CA GLY A 32 -5.09 -4.50 8.93
C GLY A 32 -4.86 -4.64 7.42
N LEU A 33 -4.21 -5.71 6.92
CA LEU A 33 -3.91 -5.89 5.50
C LEU A 33 -5.17 -6.07 4.64
N ASP A 34 -6.12 -6.90 5.08
CA ASP A 34 -7.40 -7.08 4.39
C ASP A 34 -8.18 -5.77 4.32
N ALA A 35 -8.27 -5.07 5.45
CA ALA A 35 -8.96 -3.79 5.54
C ALA A 35 -8.27 -2.71 4.69
N LEU A 36 -6.93 -2.74 4.56
CA LEU A 36 -6.19 -1.87 3.66
C LEU A 36 -6.55 -2.18 2.21
N THR A 37 -6.53 -3.44 1.81
CA THR A 37 -6.80 -3.86 0.44
C THR A 37 -8.23 -3.48 0.02
N GLU A 38 -9.20 -3.63 0.91
CA GLU A 38 -10.58 -3.15 0.70
C GLU A 38 -10.65 -1.62 0.49
N ARG A 39 -9.95 -0.84 1.33
CA ARG A 39 -9.89 0.61 1.17
C ARG A 39 -9.28 1.00 -0.17
N LEU A 40 -8.22 0.32 -0.62
CA LEU A 40 -7.60 0.57 -1.92
C LEU A 40 -8.58 0.29 -3.06
N LEU A 41 -9.22 -0.88 -3.07
CA LEU A 41 -10.21 -1.25 -4.08
C LEU A 41 -11.37 -0.26 -4.15
N ALA A 42 -11.84 0.24 -3.01
CA ALA A 42 -12.95 1.19 -2.96
C ALA A 42 -12.54 2.62 -3.35
N GLY A 43 -11.30 3.03 -3.09
CA GLY A 43 -10.91 4.44 -3.12
C GLY A 43 -9.91 4.83 -4.20
N VAL A 44 -9.07 3.92 -4.69
CA VAL A 44 -7.90 4.29 -5.51
C VAL A 44 -8.29 4.84 -6.88
N ALA A 45 -9.41 4.39 -7.45
CA ALA A 45 -9.94 4.92 -8.71
C ALA A 45 -10.48 6.36 -8.56
N ALA A 46 -11.04 6.70 -7.39
CA ALA A 46 -11.52 8.05 -7.09
C ALA A 46 -10.39 9.00 -6.65
N HIS A 47 -9.31 8.44 -6.11
CA HIS A 47 -8.15 9.19 -5.62
C HIS A 47 -6.84 8.60 -6.14
N PRO A 48 -6.58 8.65 -7.46
CA PRO A 48 -5.45 7.98 -8.09
C PRO A 48 -4.16 8.80 -7.89
N THR A 49 -3.71 8.90 -6.65
CA THR A 49 -2.52 9.68 -6.26
C THR A 49 -1.65 8.86 -5.34
N LYS A 50 -0.33 8.94 -5.54
CA LYS A 50 0.66 8.29 -4.69
C LYS A 50 0.46 8.68 -3.24
N TRP A 51 0.22 9.95 -2.96
CA TRP A 51 0.01 10.44 -1.60
C TRP A 51 -1.19 9.79 -0.91
N TRP A 52 -2.33 9.66 -1.60
CA TRP A 52 -3.52 9.05 -1.01
C TRP A 52 -3.27 7.59 -0.62
N VAL A 53 -2.59 6.83 -1.49
CA VAL A 53 -2.20 5.43 -1.23
C VAL A 53 -1.26 5.35 -0.02
N LEU A 54 -0.15 6.09 -0.05
CA LEU A 54 0.84 6.07 1.03
C LEU A 54 0.24 6.50 2.38
N ARG A 55 -0.76 7.38 2.38
CA ARG A 55 -1.51 7.73 3.59
C ARG A 55 -2.33 6.57 4.15
N GLN A 56 -2.89 5.69 3.31
CA GLN A 56 -3.58 4.49 3.81
C GLN A 56 -2.59 3.48 4.38
N PHE A 57 -1.40 3.39 3.77
CA PHE A 57 -0.33 2.50 4.20
C PHE A 57 0.20 2.91 5.57
N GLN A 58 0.52 4.19 5.74
CA GLN A 58 0.96 4.76 7.03
C GLN A 58 -0.04 4.47 8.15
N LYS A 59 -1.33 4.74 7.94
CA LYS A 59 -2.38 4.43 8.92
C LYS A 59 -2.41 2.96 9.32
N THR A 60 -2.11 2.07 8.37
CA THR A 60 -2.13 0.63 8.61
C THR A 60 -0.90 0.23 9.43
N LEU A 61 0.30 0.75 9.08
CA LEU A 61 1.52 0.54 9.86
C LEU A 61 1.40 1.08 11.29
N ASP A 62 0.85 2.28 11.47
CA ASP A 62 0.71 2.93 12.77
C ASP A 62 -0.23 2.15 13.72
N ALA A 63 -1.17 1.39 13.16
CA ALA A 63 -2.08 0.54 13.92
C ALA A 63 -1.44 -0.78 14.42
N VAL A 64 -0.27 -1.14 13.91
CA VAL A 64 0.46 -2.36 14.30
C VAL A 64 1.51 -2.01 15.35
N ALA A 65 1.28 -2.47 16.59
CA ALA A 65 2.19 -2.22 17.71
C ALA A 65 3.42 -3.16 17.73
N ASP A 66 3.30 -4.36 17.15
CA ASP A 66 4.37 -5.35 17.12
C ASP A 66 5.34 -5.07 15.96
N ASP A 67 6.62 -4.84 16.28
CA ASP A 67 7.65 -4.52 15.29
C ASP A 67 7.91 -5.66 14.30
N SER A 68 7.78 -6.92 14.72
CA SER A 68 7.96 -8.08 13.83
C SER A 68 6.83 -8.16 12.81
N LEU A 69 5.58 -7.94 13.26
CA LEU A 69 4.42 -7.86 12.36
C LEU A 69 4.51 -6.63 11.45
N ARG A 70 5.05 -5.52 11.92
CA ARG A 70 5.28 -4.31 11.12
C ARG A 70 6.27 -4.56 9.99
N VAL A 71 7.33 -5.35 10.21
CA VAL A 71 8.28 -5.76 9.17
C VAL A 71 7.61 -6.65 8.13
N LEU A 72 6.82 -7.64 8.55
CA LEU A 72 6.07 -8.50 7.61
C LEU A 72 5.06 -7.69 6.80
N LEU A 73 4.36 -6.75 7.44
CA LEU A 73 3.43 -5.86 6.77
C LEU A 73 4.15 -4.98 5.75
N ALA A 74 5.32 -4.43 6.06
CA ALA A 74 6.12 -3.63 5.12
C ALA A 74 6.40 -4.37 3.80
N VAL A 75 6.75 -5.66 3.86
CA VAL A 75 6.97 -6.50 2.67
C VAL A 75 5.70 -6.61 1.82
N GLU A 76 4.54 -6.75 2.44
CA GLU A 76 3.26 -6.79 1.73
C GLU A 76 2.86 -5.44 1.14
N LEU A 77 3.22 -4.34 1.80
CA LEU A 77 3.04 -2.99 1.26
C LEU A 77 3.89 -2.75 0.01
N GLU A 78 5.12 -3.26 -0.03
CA GLU A 78 5.97 -3.20 -1.23
C GLU A 78 5.31 -3.93 -2.41
N ARG A 79 4.73 -5.12 -2.19
CA ARG A 79 3.98 -5.84 -3.24
C ARG A 79 2.77 -5.04 -3.74
N LEU A 80 2.03 -4.39 -2.84
CA LEU A 80 0.92 -3.52 -3.21
C LEU A 80 1.39 -2.28 -3.98
N MET A 81 2.55 -1.71 -3.64
CA MET A 81 3.17 -0.62 -4.40
C MET A 81 3.51 -1.07 -5.83
N ASP A 82 4.06 -2.26 -6.01
CA ASP A 82 4.34 -2.82 -7.35
C ASP A 82 3.06 -2.94 -8.19
N ILE A 83 1.97 -3.44 -7.61
CA ILE A 83 0.66 -3.53 -8.29
C ILE A 83 0.15 -2.15 -8.71
N LEU A 84 0.33 -1.15 -7.85
CA LEU A 84 -0.12 0.22 -8.07
C LEU A 84 0.84 1.06 -8.94
N GLY A 85 1.99 0.50 -9.33
CA GLY A 85 3.02 1.20 -10.09
C GLY A 85 3.75 2.30 -9.30
N ILE A 86 3.86 2.16 -7.98
CA ILE A 86 4.54 3.12 -7.10
C ILE A 86 5.99 2.66 -6.88
N ALA A 87 6.96 3.40 -7.41
CA ALA A 87 8.37 3.00 -7.36
C ALA A 87 9.09 3.22 -6.02
N SER A 88 8.58 4.09 -5.13
CA SER A 88 9.22 4.40 -3.84
C SER A 88 8.22 5.00 -2.86
N SER A 89 8.45 4.84 -1.56
CA SER A 89 7.64 5.44 -0.50
C SER A 89 8.00 6.91 -0.20
N ASP A 90 9.04 7.45 -0.83
CA ASP A 90 9.65 8.75 -0.52
C ASP A 90 9.99 8.91 0.97
N GLY A 91 10.35 7.81 1.64
CA GLY A 91 10.58 7.78 3.08
C GLY A 91 9.35 8.01 3.97
N ILE A 92 8.13 8.13 3.42
CA ILE A 92 6.90 8.33 4.22
C ILE A 92 6.70 7.17 5.18
N LEU A 93 6.88 5.94 4.69
CA LEU A 93 6.59 4.74 5.45
C LEU A 93 7.73 4.38 6.42
N GLY A 94 8.88 5.03 6.31
CA GLY A 94 10.07 4.70 7.12
C GLY A 94 10.63 3.29 6.86
N ILE A 95 10.17 2.62 5.79
CA ILE A 95 10.57 1.25 5.40
C ILE A 95 11.70 1.23 4.36
N ASP A 96 12.12 2.37 3.82
CA ASP A 96 13.28 2.49 2.93
C ASP A 96 14.57 2.17 3.70
N ARG A 97 14.87 0.88 3.83
CA ARG A 97 16.18 0.34 4.24
C ARG A 97 16.56 -0.82 3.34
N ARG A 98 17.06 -0.51 2.14
CA ARG A 98 18.35 -1.00 1.60
C ARG A 98 18.58 -0.54 0.18
#